data_AF-A0ABD0PII3-F1
#
_entry.id   AF-A0ABD0PII3-F1
#
_cell.length_a   1.000
_cell.length_b   1.000
_cell.length_c   1.000
_cell.angle_alpha   90.00
_cell.angle_beta   90.00
_cell.angle_gamma   90.00
#
_symmetry.space_group_name_H-M   'P 1'
#
loop_
_entity.id
_entity.type
_entity.pdbx_description
1 polymer ?
#
loop_
_entity_poly.entity_id
_entity_poly.type
_entity_poly.pdbx_seq_one_letter_code
_entity_poly.pdbx_strand_id
1 'polypeptide(L)'
;MLDECFLRSKPPPPRRGLPFFPDLHTEVCRSWEKPFSARVHSSATLHYTNVVGAAEHGYGVMPRVEQTLTSYLSPGVASSLKAPTLPTKPLRTTLALVGKGYSSAGQAGACLHTMAVLQAYQADLLKELDE
;
A
#
# COMPACT_ATOMS: atom_id res chain seq x y z
N MET A 1 -6.59 9.35 19.86
CA MET A 1 -5.62 9.82 20.88
C MET A 1 -4.22 9.50 20.38
N LEU A 2 -3.73 10.29 19.42
CA LEU A 2 -2.36 10.21 18.86
C LEU A 2 -1.72 11.61 18.84
N ASP A 3 -2.29 12.62 19.51
CA ASP A 3 -1.96 14.01 19.18
C ASP A 3 -0.82 14.60 20.01
N GLU A 4 -0.64 14.22 21.27
CA GLU A 4 0.31 14.95 22.14
C GLU A 4 1.77 14.52 21.97
N CYS A 5 2.06 13.25 21.68
CA CYS A 5 3.44 12.77 21.50
C CYS A 5 4.07 13.23 20.18
N PHE A 6 3.26 13.53 19.15
CA PHE A 6 3.74 13.89 17.81
C PHE A 6 3.95 15.39 17.62
N LEU A 7 3.36 16.22 18.49
CA LEU A 7 3.41 17.68 18.40
C LEU A 7 4.51 18.32 19.25
N ARG A 8 5.25 17.56 20.07
CA ARG A 8 6.35 18.11 20.88
C ARG A 8 7.52 18.48 19.97
N SER A 9 7.56 19.73 19.53
CA SER A 9 8.56 20.32 18.66
C SER A 9 9.93 20.42 19.33
N LYS A 10 10.64 19.29 19.44
CA LYS A 10 12.10 19.32 19.52
C LYS A 10 12.63 19.73 18.13
N PRO A 11 13.71 20.54 18.05
CA PRO A 11 14.32 20.86 16.77
C PRO A 11 14.67 19.54 16.06
N PRO A 12 14.35 19.39 14.76
CA PRO A 12 14.60 18.16 14.05
C PRO A 12 16.12 17.86 14.12
N PRO A 13 16.51 16.63 14.47
CA PRO A 13 17.91 16.27 14.50
C PRO A 13 18.55 16.54 13.12
N PRO A 14 19.86 16.82 13.06
CA PRO A 14 20.56 16.98 11.78
C PRO A 14 20.21 15.82 10.87
N ARG A 15 19.86 16.10 9.60
CA ARG A 15 19.50 15.06 8.63
C ARG A 15 20.69 14.11 8.45
N ARG A 16 20.65 12.97 9.14
CA ARG A 16 21.57 11.86 8.96
C ARG A 16 20.91 10.86 8.01
N GLY A 17 21.67 10.33 7.07
CA GLY A 17 21.20 9.22 6.25
C GLY A 17 20.85 8.03 7.13
N LEU A 18 19.76 7.34 6.81
CA LEU A 18 19.44 6.06 7.45
C LEU A 18 20.53 5.03 7.09
N PRO A 19 20.83 4.07 8.00
CA PRO A 19 21.76 3.01 7.68
C PRO A 19 21.26 2.20 6.47
N PHE A 20 22.20 1.72 5.65
CA PHE A 20 21.87 0.85 4.53
C PHE A 20 21.53 -0.55 5.03
N PHE A 21 20.42 -1.10 4.54
CA PHE A 21 19.97 -2.45 4.88
C PHE A 21 20.25 -3.40 3.70
N PRO A 22 21.36 -4.18 3.73
CA PRO A 22 21.75 -5.03 2.62
C PRO A 22 20.71 -6.11 2.31
N ASP A 23 20.09 -6.70 3.35
CA ASP A 23 19.07 -7.74 3.17
C ASP A 23 17.83 -7.21 2.44
N LEU A 24 17.41 -5.99 2.76
CA LEU A 24 16.31 -5.32 2.05
C LEU A 24 16.67 -5.10 0.58
N HIS A 25 17.89 -4.64 0.30
CA HIS A 25 18.35 -4.46 -1.06
C HIS A 25 18.36 -5.78 -1.85
N THR A 26 18.84 -6.87 -1.26
CA THR A 26 18.81 -8.20 -1.88
C THR A 26 17.40 -8.64 -2.21
N GLU A 27 16.44 -8.46 -1.30
CA GLU A 27 15.05 -8.83 -1.55
C GLU A 27 14.38 -7.97 -2.64
N VAL A 28 14.70 -6.68 -2.67
CA VAL A 28 14.24 -5.75 -3.72
C VAL A 28 14.80 -6.17 -5.09
N CYS A 29 16.10 -6.43 -5.18
CA CYS A 29 16.73 -6.89 -6.41
C CYS A 29 16.13 -8.21 -6.91
N ARG A 30 15.92 -9.18 -6.01
CA ARG A 30 15.25 -10.44 -6.30
C ARG A 30 13.83 -10.23 -6.83
N SER A 31 13.08 -9.31 -6.24
CA SER A 31 11.73 -8.96 -6.69
C SER A 31 11.71 -8.32 -8.08
N TRP A 32 12.75 -7.54 -8.40
CA TRP A 32 12.90 -6.88 -9.70
C TRP A 32 13.34 -7.80 -10.85
N GLU A 33 13.90 -8.97 -10.57
CA GLU A 33 14.13 -9.98 -11.62
C GLU A 33 12.82 -10.44 -12.27
N LYS A 34 11.71 -10.41 -11.51
CA LYS A 34 10.38 -10.85 -11.96
C LYS A 34 9.29 -9.87 -11.51
N PRO A 35 9.31 -8.61 -12.02
CA PRO A 35 8.56 -7.50 -11.46
C PRO A 35 7.04 -7.69 -11.56
N PHE A 36 6.58 -8.48 -12.54
CA PHE A 36 5.16 -8.74 -12.76
C PHE A 36 4.65 -10.02 -12.08
N SER A 37 5.55 -10.86 -11.58
CA SER A 37 5.23 -12.17 -10.98
C SER A 37 5.43 -12.21 -9.48
N ALA A 38 6.11 -11.21 -8.90
CA ALA A 38 6.24 -11.05 -7.47
C ALA A 38 4.84 -10.99 -6.82
N ARG A 39 4.64 -11.81 -5.78
CA ARG A 39 3.38 -11.82 -5.04
C ARG A 39 3.36 -10.61 -4.12
N VAL A 40 2.34 -9.78 -4.28
CA VAL A 40 2.06 -8.65 -3.39
C VAL A 40 1.71 -9.11 -1.97
N HIS A 41 1.09 -10.28 -1.85
CA HIS A 41 0.70 -10.89 -0.58
C HIS A 41 1.50 -12.18 -0.38
N SER A 42 2.37 -12.19 0.62
CA SER A 42 2.99 -13.42 1.12
C SER A 42 2.44 -13.71 2.52
N SER A 43 2.49 -14.98 2.93
CA SER A 43 2.09 -15.36 4.29
C SER A 43 2.90 -14.61 5.36
N ALA A 44 4.14 -14.21 5.05
CA ALA A 44 5.01 -13.49 5.98
C ALA A 44 4.60 -12.00 6.14
N THR A 45 4.06 -11.37 5.10
CA THR A 45 3.68 -9.94 5.14
C THR A 45 2.30 -9.71 5.73
N LEU A 46 1.44 -10.73 5.75
CA LEU A 46 0.06 -10.68 6.28
C LEU A 46 -0.04 -10.19 7.72
N HIS A 47 0.94 -10.50 8.57
CA HIS A 47 0.95 -10.07 9.97
C HIS A 47 1.09 -8.56 10.12
N TYR A 48 1.85 -7.91 9.23
CA TYR A 48 2.15 -6.48 9.32
C TYR A 48 1.20 -5.62 8.48
N THR A 49 0.35 -6.23 7.65
CA THR A 49 -0.60 -5.52 6.78
C THR A 49 -2.05 -5.66 7.21
N ASN A 50 -2.33 -6.37 8.31
CA ASN A 50 -3.66 -6.49 8.90
C ASN A 50 -4.02 -5.23 9.71
N VAL A 51 -4.36 -4.16 9.01
CA VAL A 51 -4.83 -2.91 9.62
C VAL A 51 -6.35 -2.86 9.58
N VAL A 52 -6.99 -2.64 10.73
CA VAL A 52 -8.44 -2.54 10.84
C VAL A 52 -8.95 -1.41 9.95
N GLY A 53 -9.98 -1.68 9.16
CA GLY A 53 -10.55 -0.70 8.22
C GLY A 53 -9.68 -0.41 6.99
N ALA A 54 -8.57 -1.14 6.75
CA ALA A 54 -7.69 -0.88 5.62
C ALA A 54 -8.43 -0.90 4.27
N ALA A 55 -9.35 -1.84 4.08
CA ALA A 55 -10.16 -1.91 2.85
C ALA A 55 -11.10 -0.70 2.69
N GLU A 56 -11.71 -0.25 3.79
CA GLU A 56 -12.63 0.90 3.82
C GLU A 56 -11.90 2.21 3.52
N HIS A 57 -10.63 2.31 3.92
CA HIS A 57 -9.77 3.47 3.66
C HIS A 57 -9.02 3.37 2.32
N GLY A 58 -9.36 2.41 1.47
CA GLY A 58 -8.80 2.31 0.12
C GLY A 58 -7.43 1.62 0.02
N TYR A 59 -6.96 0.94 1.07
CA TYR A 59 -5.73 0.13 0.98
C TYR A 59 -5.97 -1.30 0.45
N GLY A 60 -7.22 -1.68 0.19
CA GLY A 60 -7.57 -3.05 -0.20
C GLY A 60 -7.46 -3.33 -1.69
N VAL A 61 -8.26 -2.63 -2.50
CA VAL A 61 -8.37 -2.90 -3.94
C VAL A 61 -8.49 -1.61 -4.73
N MET A 62 -8.00 -1.64 -5.97
CA MET A 62 -8.14 -0.53 -6.90
C MET A 62 -9.62 -0.15 -7.04
N PRO A 63 -9.97 1.15 -6.92
CA PRO A 63 -11.35 1.59 -7.04
C PRO A 63 -11.89 1.24 -8.42
N ARG A 64 -13.17 0.87 -8.46
CA ARG A 64 -13.86 0.58 -9.71
C ARG A 64 -14.20 1.88 -10.42
N VAL A 65 -14.18 1.85 -11.74
CA VAL A 65 -14.66 2.97 -12.55
C VAL A 65 -16.17 3.12 -12.31
N GLU A 66 -16.62 4.36 -12.17
CA GLU A 66 -18.03 4.72 -12.03
C GLU A 66 -18.86 4.16 -13.19
N GLN A 67 -20.04 3.62 -12.87
CA GLN A 67 -20.88 2.96 -13.88
C GLN A 67 -21.35 3.95 -14.96
N THR A 68 -21.67 5.18 -14.57
CA THR A 68 -22.09 6.26 -15.49
C THR A 68 -20.99 6.62 -16.48
N LEU A 69 -19.75 6.76 -16.01
CA LEU A 69 -18.59 7.00 -16.87
C LEU A 69 -18.35 5.84 -17.81
N THR A 70 -18.52 4.61 -17.32
CA THR A 70 -18.35 3.40 -18.12
C THR A 70 -19.42 3.31 -19.23
N SER A 71 -20.67 3.63 -18.92
CA SER A 71 -21.78 3.70 -19.88
C SER A 71 -21.56 4.79 -20.93
N TYR A 72 -21.04 5.95 -20.53
CA TYR A 72 -20.70 7.04 -21.47
C TYR A 72 -19.57 6.64 -22.43
N LEU A 73 -18.53 5.98 -21.92
CA LEU A 73 -17.39 5.53 -22.73
C LEU A 73 -17.71 4.32 -23.62
N SER A 74 -18.80 3.59 -23.34
CA SER A 74 -19.26 2.46 -24.16
C SER A 74 -20.77 2.45 -24.40
N PRO A 75 -21.28 3.40 -25.22
CA PRO A 75 -22.73 3.56 -25.44
C PRO A 75 -23.39 2.30 -26.03
N GLY A 76 -22.64 1.51 -26.82
CA GLY A 76 -23.15 0.30 -27.49
C GLY A 76 -23.12 -0.99 -26.66
N VAL A 77 -22.45 -1.01 -25.50
CA VAL A 77 -22.34 -2.19 -24.62
C VAL A 77 -23.24 -2.07 -23.38
N ALA A 78 -23.83 -0.89 -23.15
CA ALA A 78 -24.70 -0.58 -22.02
C ALA A 78 -25.97 -1.44 -21.92
N SER A 79 -26.34 -2.16 -22.98
CA SER A 79 -27.49 -3.09 -23.01
C SER A 79 -27.14 -4.53 -22.60
N SER A 80 -25.88 -4.83 -22.25
CA SER A 80 -25.41 -6.16 -21.90
C SER A 80 -25.40 -6.40 -20.38
N LEU A 81 -25.92 -7.55 -19.93
CA LEU A 81 -25.83 -8.05 -18.54
C LEU A 81 -24.39 -8.35 -18.05
N LYS A 82 -23.38 -8.23 -18.92
CA LYS A 82 -21.98 -8.47 -18.56
C LYS A 82 -21.30 -7.21 -18.03
N ALA A 83 -20.47 -7.40 -17.01
CA ALA A 83 -19.57 -6.35 -16.53
C ALA A 83 -18.75 -5.77 -17.70
N PRO A 84 -18.65 -4.44 -17.83
CA PRO A 84 -17.84 -3.81 -18.86
C PRO A 84 -16.38 -4.24 -18.72
N THR A 85 -15.79 -4.70 -19.82
CA THR A 85 -14.38 -5.11 -19.88
C THR A 85 -13.64 -4.33 -20.93
N LEU A 86 -12.35 -4.05 -20.69
CA LEU A 86 -11.51 -3.38 -21.66
C LEU A 86 -11.44 -4.17 -22.97
N PRO A 87 -11.58 -3.51 -24.13
CA PRO A 87 -11.84 -4.17 -25.40
C PRO A 87 -10.64 -4.95 -25.96
N THR A 88 -9.42 -4.61 -25.56
CA THR A 88 -8.20 -5.20 -26.13
C THR A 88 -7.38 -5.95 -25.10
N LYS A 89 -6.55 -6.91 -25.57
CA LYS A 89 -5.60 -7.64 -24.70
C LYS A 89 -4.59 -6.70 -24.01
N PRO A 90 -3.95 -5.74 -24.71
CA PRO A 90 -3.00 -4.82 -24.06
C PRO A 90 -3.65 -4.01 -22.94
N LEU A 91 -4.85 -3.48 -23.15
CA LEU A 91 -5.56 -2.70 -22.12
C LEU A 91 -5.88 -3.53 -20.88
N ARG A 92 -6.30 -4.79 -21.06
CA ARG A 92 -6.52 -5.72 -19.94
C ARG A 92 -5.23 -6.02 -19.17
N THR A 93 -4.11 -6.22 -19.86
CA THR A 93 -2.80 -6.42 -19.24
C THR A 93 -2.37 -5.19 -18.44
N THR A 94 -2.50 -3.99 -19.00
CA THR A 94 -2.18 -2.74 -18.30
C THR A 94 -3.07 -2.55 -17.07
N LEU A 95 -4.38 -2.80 -17.17
CA LEU A 95 -5.29 -2.73 -16.03
C LEU A 95 -4.90 -3.70 -14.92
N ALA A 96 -4.53 -4.93 -15.26
CA ALA A 96 -4.06 -5.92 -14.30
C ALA A 96 -2.76 -5.45 -13.60
N LEU A 97 -1.86 -4.79 -14.34
CA LEU A 97 -0.63 -4.22 -13.78
C LEU A 97 -0.93 -3.04 -12.84
N VAL A 98 -1.82 -2.13 -13.22
CA VAL A 98 -2.26 -1.01 -12.37
C VAL A 98 -2.92 -1.54 -11.10
N GLY A 99 -3.79 -2.55 -11.21
CA GLY A 99 -4.42 -3.20 -10.06
C GLY A 99 -3.41 -3.82 -9.09
N LYS A 100 -2.35 -4.46 -9.62
CA LYS A 100 -1.22 -4.94 -8.80
C LYS A 100 -0.49 -3.78 -8.11
N GLY A 101 -0.18 -2.71 -8.85
CA GLY A 101 0.48 -1.52 -8.30
C GLY A 101 -0.31 -0.89 -7.16
N TYR A 102 -1.63 -0.75 -7.33
CA TYR A 102 -2.53 -0.24 -6.30
C TYR A 102 -2.53 -1.12 -5.05
N SER A 103 -2.64 -2.44 -5.24
CA SER A 103 -2.63 -3.40 -4.12
C SER A 103 -1.29 -3.35 -3.37
N SER A 104 -0.17 -3.24 -4.09
CA SER A 104 1.17 -3.10 -3.48
C SER A 104 1.30 -1.81 -2.68
N ALA A 105 0.80 -0.70 -3.21
CA ALA A 105 0.79 0.58 -2.49
C ALA A 105 -0.07 0.50 -1.22
N GLY A 106 -1.23 -0.16 -1.29
CA GLY A 106 -2.10 -0.40 -0.14
C GLY A 106 -1.43 -1.24 0.94
N GLN A 107 -0.77 -2.35 0.56
CA GLN A 107 0.00 -3.16 1.50
C GLN A 107 1.17 -2.39 2.12
N ALA A 108 1.90 -1.59 1.33
CA ALA A 108 2.96 -0.73 1.85
C ALA A 108 2.42 0.28 2.86
N GLY A 109 1.27 0.91 2.58
CA GLY A 109 0.57 1.78 3.53
C GLY A 109 0.21 1.07 4.83
N ALA A 110 -0.33 -0.15 4.75
CA ALA A 110 -0.67 -0.95 5.92
C ALA A 110 0.58 -1.33 6.76
N CYS A 111 1.68 -1.71 6.10
CA CYS A 111 2.97 -1.92 6.79
C CYS A 111 3.44 -0.65 7.51
N LEU A 112 3.35 0.51 6.86
CA LEU A 112 3.75 1.79 7.45
C LEU A 112 2.89 2.16 8.67
N HIS A 113 1.59 1.87 8.65
CA HIS A 113 0.72 2.01 9.83
C HIS A 113 1.22 1.18 11.00
N THR A 114 1.48 -0.12 10.76
CA THR A 114 2.02 -1.01 11.79
C THR A 114 3.38 -0.52 12.32
N MET A 115 4.27 -0.09 11.43
CA MET A 115 5.57 0.48 11.82
C MET A 115 5.41 1.73 12.68
N ALA A 116 4.52 2.66 12.30
CA ALA A 116 4.29 3.89 13.06
C ALA A 116 3.78 3.60 14.49
N VAL A 117 2.88 2.64 14.64
CA VAL A 117 2.38 2.20 15.96
C VAL A 117 3.50 1.60 16.80
N LEU A 118 4.31 0.71 16.22
CA LEU A 118 5.44 0.10 16.92
C LEU A 118 6.50 1.14 17.33
N GLN A 119 6.79 2.11 16.46
CA GLN A 119 7.72 3.20 16.75
C GLN A 119 7.22 4.10 17.88
N ALA A 120 5.92 4.42 17.90
CA ALA A 120 5.31 5.19 18.99
C ALA A 120 5.44 4.44 20.33
N TYR A 121 5.08 3.15 20.34
CA TYR A 121 5.22 2.31 21.53
C TYR A 121 6.66 2.20 22.02
N GLN A 122 7.62 1.99 21.11
CA GLN A 122 9.05 1.98 21.45
C GLN A 122 9.50 3.32 22.04
N ALA A 123 9.02 4.45 21.50
CA ALA A 123 9.35 5.77 22.04
C ALA A 123 8.78 6.00 23.44
N ASP A 124 7.61 5.44 23.75
CA ASP A 124 7.01 5.54 25.09
C ASP A 124 7.75 4.68 26.11
N LEU A 125 8.08 3.42 25.77
CA LEU A 125 8.91 2.55 26.62
C LEU A 125 10.28 3.17 26.93
N LEU A 126 10.88 3.88 25.97
CA LEU A 126 12.16 4.56 26.18
C LEU A 126 12.04 5.75 27.14
N LYS A 127 10.91 6.47 27.16
CA LYS A 127 10.68 7.54 28.12
C LYS A 127 10.54 6.98 29.54
N GLU A 128 9.81 5.88 29.70
CA GLU A 128 9.63 5.22 31.00
C GLU A 128 10.94 4.70 31.60
N LEU A 129 11.93 4.37 30.77
CA LEU A 129 13.25 3.92 31.22
C LEU A 129 14.18 5.07 31.66
N ASP A 130 13.95 6.27 31.13
CA ASP A 130 14.73 7.48 31.45
C ASP A 130 14.22 8.17 32.75
N GLU A 131 13.08 7.73 33.31
CA GLU A 131 12.49 8.17 34.59
C GLU A 131 12.95 7.31 35.78
#